data_AF-Q5BXQ9-F1
#
_entry.id   AF-Q5BXQ9-F1
#
_cell.length_a   1.000
_cell.length_b   1.000
_cell.length_c   1.000
_cell.angle_alpha   90.00
_cell.angle_beta   90.00
_cell.angle_gamma   90.00
#
_symmetry.space_group_name_H-M   'P 1'
#
loop_
_entity.id
_entity.type
_entity.pdbx_description
1 polymer ?
#
loop_
_entity_poly.entity_id
_entity_poly.type
_entity_poly.pdbx_seq_one_letter_code
_entity_poly.pdbx_strand_id
1 'polypeptide(L)'
;MDEPMFTQPLMYKRIREQPTVLEQYSKKLIDSGIVTEQEYKDEIAKYDQICEDAYDLAKKHTVTYNRAWIDSPWHNFFENRDPMYLPNTGVENDVLEHIGHAISEPPEGMIIHPGLKRALKERKDLLEQKTANWALGELFAYGSLLREGIHVRLSGQDVERGTFSHRHCVLHDQEVDKKTFVPLNHLYPSQAPFTVCNSSLSEYAVMGFELGYSLTNPKALVIWEAQFGDFSNTAQCIIDQFISSGQQKWVRQSGIVLLLPHGYEGMGPEHSSARIERFLQMSNDEENHVPVYSDNFVMQQLHDTNWIIANCTTPAKFFHILRRQVL
;
A
#
# COMPACT_ATOMS: atom_id res chain seq x y z
N MET A 1 -12.32 19.09 29.42
CA MET A 1 -12.55 20.39 28.76
C MET A 1 -11.33 21.24 29.01
N ASP A 2 -10.77 21.85 27.97
CA ASP A 2 -9.56 22.67 28.04
C ASP A 2 -9.90 24.14 28.36
N GLU A 3 -9.06 24.82 29.14
CA GLU A 3 -9.23 26.24 29.51
C GLU A 3 -8.09 27.08 28.90
N PRO A 4 -8.31 27.65 27.71
CA PRO A 4 -7.23 28.25 26.94
C PRO A 4 -6.80 29.63 27.47
N MET A 5 -7.55 30.25 28.38
CA MET A 5 -7.13 31.50 29.02
C MET A 5 -5.90 31.33 29.91
N PHE A 6 -5.59 30.11 30.38
CA PHE A 6 -4.39 29.86 31.18
C PHE A 6 -3.09 30.17 30.42
N THR A 7 -3.09 30.02 29.10
CA THR A 7 -1.90 30.26 28.27
C THR A 7 -2.08 31.44 27.30
N GLN A 8 -3.31 31.74 26.87
CA GLN A 8 -3.59 32.76 25.85
C GLN A 8 -4.66 33.80 26.28
N PRO A 9 -4.52 34.47 27.44
CA PRO A 9 -5.59 35.29 28.04
C PRO A 9 -5.97 36.52 27.20
N LEU A 10 -5.02 37.20 26.57
CA LEU A 10 -5.32 38.38 25.75
C LEU A 10 -6.00 38.02 24.42
N MET A 11 -5.62 36.89 23.82
CA MET A 11 -6.24 36.40 22.60
C MET A 11 -7.71 36.05 22.87
N TYR A 12 -7.98 35.29 23.92
CA TYR A 12 -9.35 34.90 24.26
C TYR A 12 -10.22 36.04 24.77
N LYS A 13 -9.66 37.07 25.41
CA LYS A 13 -10.38 38.32 25.69
C LYS A 13 -10.88 38.98 24.41
N ARG A 14 -10.00 39.12 23.40
CA ARG A 14 -10.38 39.69 22.09
C ARG A 14 -11.40 38.81 21.37
N ILE A 15 -11.24 37.48 21.38
CA ILE A 15 -12.21 36.56 20.75
C ILE A 15 -13.60 36.72 21.37
N ARG A 16 -13.69 36.85 22.70
CA ARG A 16 -14.99 37.06 23.39
C ARG A 16 -15.67 38.38 23.03
N GLU A 17 -14.90 39.39 22.62
CA GLU A 17 -15.43 40.69 22.18
C GLU A 17 -15.88 40.67 20.70
N GLN A 18 -15.54 39.64 19.93
CA GLN A 18 -15.92 39.53 18.52
C GLN A 18 -17.32 38.88 18.38
N PRO A 19 -18.25 39.49 17.61
CA PRO A 19 -19.45 38.78 17.17
C PRO A 19 -19.06 37.58 16.30
N THR A 20 -19.92 36.56 16.26
CA THR A 20 -19.63 35.34 15.49
C THR A 20 -19.56 35.63 13.98
N VAL A 21 -18.86 34.78 13.23
CA VAL A 21 -18.77 34.91 11.76
C VAL A 21 -20.15 34.89 11.10
N LEU A 22 -21.06 34.06 11.62
CA LEU A 22 -22.45 33.99 11.15
C LEU A 22 -23.18 35.32 11.37
N GLU A 23 -23.16 35.88 12.58
CA GLU A 23 -23.81 37.16 12.88
C GLU A 23 -23.26 38.31 12.01
N GLN A 24 -21.93 38.36 11.83
CA GLN A 24 -21.30 39.38 10.99
C GLN A 24 -21.77 39.28 9.54
N TYR A 25 -21.80 38.07 8.97
CA TYR A 25 -22.20 37.86 7.58
C TYR A 25 -23.70 38.06 7.37
N SER A 26 -24.53 37.56 8.28
CA SER A 26 -25.99 37.75 8.25
C SER A 26 -26.35 39.23 8.36
N LYS A 27 -25.71 39.97 9.27
CA LYS A 27 -25.90 41.43 9.37
C LYS A 27 -25.58 42.13 8.06
N LYS A 28 -24.46 41.77 7.40
CA LYS A 28 -24.10 42.34 6.10
C LYS A 28 -25.15 42.04 5.02
N LEU A 29 -25.71 40.83 4.98
CA LEU A 29 -26.75 40.45 4.01
C LEU A 29 -28.08 41.17 4.29
N ILE A 30 -28.42 41.36 5.56
CA ILE A 30 -29.61 42.11 6.00
C ILE A 30 -29.45 43.58 5.68
N ASP A 31 -28.31 44.19 6.03
CA ASP A 31 -28.01 45.61 5.76
C ASP A 31 -27.97 45.92 4.25
N SER A 32 -27.64 44.93 3.41
CA SER A 32 -27.68 45.05 1.94
C SER A 32 -29.03 44.69 1.31
N GLY A 33 -30.02 44.30 2.12
CA GLY A 33 -31.37 43.95 1.65
C GLY A 33 -31.44 42.67 0.81
N ILE A 34 -30.42 41.83 0.84
CA ILE A 34 -30.38 40.55 0.11
C ILE A 34 -31.25 39.51 0.83
N VAL A 35 -31.25 39.54 2.16
CA VAL A 35 -32.02 38.64 3.03
C VAL A 35 -32.71 39.49 4.10
N THR A 36 -33.92 39.11 4.49
CA THR A 36 -34.63 39.76 5.59
C THR A 36 -34.23 39.15 6.95
N GLU A 37 -34.44 39.90 8.03
CA GLU A 37 -34.19 39.37 9.38
C GLU A 37 -35.05 38.13 9.70
N GLN A 38 -36.26 38.07 9.15
CA GLN A 38 -37.16 36.93 9.32
C GLN A 38 -36.63 35.68 8.60
N GLU A 39 -36.21 35.80 7.34
CA GLU A 39 -35.61 34.68 6.59
C GLU A 39 -34.36 34.12 7.28
N TYR A 40 -33.53 34.99 7.87
CA TYR A 40 -32.38 34.55 8.67
C TYR A 40 -32.79 33.73 9.91
N LYS A 41 -33.78 34.20 10.68
CA LYS A 41 -34.28 33.50 11.87
C LYS A 41 -34.95 32.17 11.50
N ASP A 42 -35.71 32.15 10.42
CA ASP A 42 -36.38 30.96 9.92
C ASP A 42 -35.36 29.89 9.47
N GLU A 43 -34.27 30.28 8.82
CA GLU A 43 -33.23 29.34 8.41
C GLU A 43 -32.44 28.78 9.61
N ILE A 44 -32.20 29.57 10.67
CA ILE A 44 -31.65 29.06 11.94
C ILE A 44 -32.59 28.03 12.56
N ALA A 45 -33.87 28.38 12.73
CA ALA A 45 -34.85 27.49 13.35
C ALA A 45 -35.00 26.18 12.56
N LYS A 46 -34.96 26.28 11.22
CA LYS A 46 -34.96 25.11 10.33
C LYS A 46 -33.73 24.24 10.52
N TYR A 47 -32.53 24.81 10.63
CA TYR A 47 -31.30 24.03 10.87
C TYR A 47 -31.29 23.37 12.26
N ASP A 48 -31.78 24.08 13.28
CA ASP A 48 -31.93 23.52 14.63
C ASP A 48 -32.92 22.35 14.62
N GLN A 49 -34.02 22.46 13.89
CA GLN A 49 -34.98 21.35 13.72
C GLN A 49 -34.33 20.15 13.02
N ILE A 50 -33.48 20.35 12.01
CA ILE A 50 -32.71 19.26 11.38
C ILE A 50 -31.83 18.54 12.43
N CYS A 51 -31.18 19.29 13.32
CA CYS A 51 -30.35 18.72 14.38
C CYS A 51 -31.16 17.92 15.40
N GLU A 52 -32.31 18.45 15.85
CA GLU A 52 -33.21 17.77 16.79
C GLU A 52 -33.81 16.50 16.18
N ASP A 53 -34.29 16.57 14.93
CA ASP A 53 -34.82 15.42 14.21
C ASP A 53 -33.75 14.33 14.05
N ALA A 54 -32.52 14.71 13.72
CA ALA A 54 -31.39 13.78 13.62
C ALA A 54 -31.04 13.16 14.98
N TYR A 55 -31.09 13.93 16.07
CA TYR A 55 -30.86 13.45 17.43
C TYR A 55 -31.92 12.44 17.85
N ASP A 56 -33.19 12.72 17.58
CA ASP A 56 -34.31 11.81 17.86
C ASP A 56 -34.29 10.56 16.98
N LEU A 57 -33.85 10.68 15.73
CA LEU A 57 -33.63 9.53 14.85
C LEU A 57 -32.49 8.65 15.36
N ALA A 58 -31.39 9.24 15.82
CA ALA A 58 -30.24 8.51 16.36
C ALA A 58 -30.62 7.66 17.58
N LYS A 59 -31.53 8.13 18.45
CA LYS A 59 -32.06 7.35 19.59
C LYS A 59 -32.79 6.07 19.16
N LYS A 60 -33.38 6.06 17.97
CA LYS A 60 -34.13 4.92 17.41
C LYS A 60 -33.22 3.91 16.72
N HIS A 61 -32.02 4.32 16.30
CA HIS A 61 -31.04 3.44 15.69
C HIS A 61 -30.32 2.61 16.76
N THR A 62 -30.57 1.30 16.77
CA THR A 62 -29.95 0.36 17.74
C THR A 62 -28.71 -0.35 17.19
N VAL A 63 -28.49 -0.29 15.87
CA VAL A 63 -27.36 -0.94 15.20
C VAL A 63 -26.78 0.01 14.16
N THR A 64 -25.45 0.18 14.22
CA THR A 64 -24.66 0.90 13.22
C THR A 64 -23.68 -0.08 12.60
N TYR A 65 -23.65 -0.15 11.26
CA TYR A 65 -22.67 -0.93 10.54
C TYR A 65 -21.55 -0.02 10.05
N ASN A 66 -20.34 -0.18 10.58
CA ASN A 66 -19.17 0.63 10.18
C ASN A 66 -18.90 0.56 8.67
N ARG A 67 -19.27 -0.55 8.00
CA ARG A 67 -19.20 -0.69 6.54
C ARG A 67 -19.97 0.38 5.74
N ALA A 68 -21.02 0.96 6.31
CA ALA A 68 -21.82 1.99 5.65
C ALA A 68 -21.05 3.32 5.48
N TRP A 69 -19.93 3.48 6.20
CA TRP A 69 -19.08 4.67 6.18
C TRP A 69 -17.80 4.45 5.36
N ILE A 70 -17.63 3.26 4.78
CA ILE A 70 -16.47 2.94 3.96
C ILE A 70 -16.74 3.44 2.54
N ASP A 71 -16.19 4.60 2.20
CA ASP A 71 -16.03 5.01 0.81
C ASP A 71 -14.83 4.24 0.20
N SER A 72 -15.00 2.93 0.00
CA SER A 72 -14.01 2.09 -0.66
C SER A 72 -14.47 1.82 -2.09
N PRO A 73 -13.60 2.05 -3.09
CA PRO A 73 -13.90 1.74 -4.49
C PRO A 73 -13.98 0.22 -4.78
N TRP A 74 -13.92 -0.65 -3.76
CA TRP A 74 -13.91 -2.11 -3.90
C TRP A 74 -15.33 -2.69 -4.00
N HIS A 75 -16.17 -2.09 -4.85
CA HIS A 75 -17.53 -2.57 -5.07
C HIS A 75 -17.52 -4.03 -5.54
N ASN A 76 -18.35 -4.86 -4.93
CA ASN A 76 -18.55 -6.28 -5.24
C ASN A 76 -17.30 -7.17 -5.09
N PHE A 77 -16.15 -6.64 -4.62
CA PHE A 77 -14.91 -7.40 -4.55
C PHE A 77 -15.00 -8.61 -3.61
N PHE A 78 -15.79 -8.48 -2.52
CA PHE A 78 -15.96 -9.54 -1.51
C PHE A 78 -17.21 -10.41 -1.72
N GLU A 79 -18.15 -10.01 -2.59
CA GLU A 79 -19.48 -10.65 -2.64
C GLU A 79 -19.45 -12.13 -3.05
N ASN A 80 -18.42 -12.55 -3.79
CA ASN A 80 -18.28 -13.92 -4.30
C ASN A 80 -16.95 -14.58 -3.90
N ARG A 81 -16.27 -14.05 -2.88
CA ARG A 81 -15.01 -14.63 -2.38
C ARG A 81 -15.28 -15.43 -1.13
N ASP A 82 -14.81 -16.67 -1.11
CA ASP A 82 -14.73 -17.46 0.12
C ASP A 82 -13.45 -17.08 0.87
N PRO A 83 -13.54 -16.47 2.07
CA PRO A 83 -12.36 -16.09 2.84
C PRO A 83 -11.52 -17.31 3.28
N MET A 84 -12.10 -18.52 3.24
CA MET A 84 -11.40 -19.77 3.57
C MET A 84 -10.79 -20.47 2.35
N TYR A 85 -10.97 -19.94 1.14
CA TYR A 85 -10.39 -20.52 -0.06
C TYR A 85 -8.93 -20.05 -0.26
N LEU A 86 -8.00 -20.99 -0.34
CA LEU A 86 -6.61 -20.73 -0.71
C LEU A 86 -6.43 -20.85 -2.23
N PRO A 87 -6.16 -19.76 -2.96
CA PRO A 87 -5.94 -19.84 -4.40
C PRO A 87 -4.66 -20.60 -4.72
N ASN A 88 -4.68 -21.39 -5.80
CA ASN A 88 -3.45 -21.94 -6.37
C ASN A 88 -2.63 -20.79 -6.97
N THR A 89 -1.41 -20.61 -6.48
CA THR A 89 -0.49 -19.55 -6.92
C THR A 89 0.52 -20.03 -7.97
N GLY A 90 0.47 -21.31 -8.36
CA GLY A 90 1.29 -21.86 -9.43
C GLY A 90 0.95 -21.25 -10.79
N VAL A 91 1.89 -21.36 -11.73
CA VAL A 91 1.70 -21.00 -13.14
C VAL A 91 2.33 -22.07 -14.01
N GLU A 92 1.85 -22.17 -15.25
CA GLU A 92 2.39 -23.09 -16.24
C GLU A 92 3.84 -22.73 -16.62
N ASN A 93 4.65 -23.73 -16.95
CA ASN A 93 6.09 -23.53 -17.25
C ASN A 93 6.32 -22.63 -18.48
N ASP A 94 5.43 -22.69 -19.47
CA ASP A 94 5.50 -21.85 -20.68
C ASP A 94 5.40 -20.35 -20.33
N VAL A 95 4.64 -20.00 -19.29
CA VAL A 95 4.55 -18.63 -18.76
C VAL A 95 5.88 -18.18 -18.20
N LEU A 96 6.54 -19.04 -17.41
CA LEU A 96 7.85 -18.75 -16.82
C LEU A 96 8.93 -18.62 -17.90
N GLU A 97 8.92 -19.52 -18.88
CA GLU A 97 9.83 -19.49 -20.04
C GLU A 97 9.65 -18.19 -20.83
N HIS A 98 8.41 -17.83 -21.17
CA HIS A 98 8.11 -16.59 -21.89
C HIS A 98 8.58 -15.33 -21.15
N ILE A 99 8.24 -15.22 -19.86
CA ILE A 99 8.68 -14.09 -19.02
C ILE A 99 10.20 -14.07 -18.94
N GLY A 100 10.81 -15.22 -18.65
CA GLY A 100 12.26 -15.36 -18.49
C GLY A 100 13.03 -14.93 -19.73
N HIS A 101 12.58 -15.31 -20.92
CA HIS A 101 13.20 -14.86 -22.17
C HIS A 101 13.06 -13.34 -22.36
N ALA A 102 11.87 -12.78 -22.16
CA ALA A 102 11.62 -11.36 -22.35
C ALA A 102 12.45 -10.46 -21.42
N ILE A 103 12.68 -10.85 -20.16
CA ILE A 103 13.45 -10.07 -19.18
C ILE A 103 14.97 -10.31 -19.23
N SER A 104 15.43 -11.20 -20.12
CA SER A 104 16.84 -11.59 -20.27
C SER A 104 17.50 -11.03 -21.53
N GLU A 105 16.78 -10.26 -22.35
CA GLU A 105 17.32 -9.67 -23.57
C GLU A 105 16.95 -8.18 -23.67
N PRO A 106 17.88 -7.29 -24.04
CA PRO A 106 17.55 -5.90 -24.33
C PRO A 106 16.76 -5.81 -25.66
N PRO A 107 15.97 -4.76 -25.86
CA PRO A 107 15.30 -4.55 -27.14
C PRO A 107 16.32 -4.28 -28.26
N GLU A 108 15.94 -4.58 -29.50
CA GLU A 108 16.81 -4.41 -30.66
C GLU A 108 17.34 -2.97 -30.76
N GLY A 109 18.66 -2.84 -31.01
CA GLY A 109 19.32 -1.55 -31.16
C GLY A 109 19.54 -0.75 -29.86
N MET A 110 19.24 -1.30 -28.68
CA MET A 110 19.59 -0.66 -27.40
C MET A 110 20.98 -1.07 -26.93
N ILE A 111 21.82 -0.07 -26.63
CA ILE A 111 23.19 -0.29 -26.15
C ILE A 111 23.17 -0.27 -24.62
N ILE A 112 23.33 -1.43 -23.99
CA ILE A 112 23.33 -1.57 -22.52
C ILE A 112 24.74 -1.76 -21.94
N HIS A 113 24.90 -1.38 -20.67
CA HIS A 113 26.17 -1.50 -19.94
C HIS A 113 26.70 -2.94 -19.93
N PRO A 114 28.02 -3.18 -20.09
CA PRO A 114 28.59 -4.54 -20.11
C PRO A 114 28.27 -5.38 -18.86
N GLY A 115 28.22 -4.77 -17.68
CA GLY A 115 27.80 -5.44 -16.44
C GLY A 115 26.34 -5.91 -16.48
N LEU A 116 25.45 -5.13 -17.10
CA LEU A 116 24.05 -5.52 -17.29
C LEU A 116 23.91 -6.66 -18.30
N LYS A 117 24.71 -6.67 -19.37
CA LYS A 117 24.76 -7.81 -20.31
C LYS A 117 25.07 -9.13 -19.59
N ARG A 118 25.97 -9.10 -18.61
CA ARG A 118 26.30 -10.27 -17.78
C ARG A 118 25.11 -10.71 -16.94
N ALA A 119 24.43 -9.79 -16.26
CA ALA A 119 23.25 -10.10 -15.45
C ALA A 119 22.10 -10.67 -16.29
N LEU A 120 21.86 -10.12 -17.48
CA LEU A 120 20.86 -10.63 -18.43
C LEU A 120 21.21 -12.01 -18.96
N LYS A 121 22.49 -12.25 -19.28
CA LYS A 121 22.97 -13.58 -19.67
C LYS A 121 22.78 -14.59 -18.54
N GLU A 122 23.11 -14.24 -17.30
CA GLU A 122 22.92 -15.11 -16.15
C GLU A 122 21.45 -15.55 -15.98
N ARG A 123 20.49 -14.63 -16.20
CA ARG A 123 19.06 -14.98 -16.19
C ARG A 123 18.71 -16.01 -17.26
N LYS A 124 19.26 -15.85 -18.47
CA LYS A 124 19.07 -16.80 -19.58
C LYS A 124 19.67 -18.17 -19.24
N ASP A 125 20.88 -18.19 -18.72
CA ASP A 125 21.56 -19.43 -18.32
C ASP A 125 20.78 -20.16 -17.20
N LEU A 126 20.26 -19.44 -16.21
CA LEU A 126 19.41 -20.00 -15.14
C LEU A 126 18.10 -20.57 -15.70
N LEU A 127 17.47 -19.87 -16.66
CA LEU A 127 16.26 -20.31 -17.33
C LEU A 127 16.47 -21.63 -18.10
N GLU A 128 17.56 -21.72 -18.87
CA GLU A 128 17.94 -22.94 -19.60
C GLU A 128 18.21 -24.11 -18.65
N GLN A 129 18.77 -23.83 -17.47
CA GLN A 129 19.01 -24.81 -16.41
C GLN A 129 17.75 -25.16 -15.60
N LYS A 130 16.61 -24.51 -15.88
CA LYS A 130 15.36 -24.63 -15.12
C LYS A 130 15.54 -24.34 -13.62
N THR A 131 16.35 -23.33 -13.33
CA THR A 131 16.58 -22.83 -11.97
C THR A 131 16.27 -21.34 -11.91
N ALA A 132 16.05 -20.82 -10.70
CA ALA A 132 15.78 -19.40 -10.50
C ALA A 132 16.51 -18.91 -9.26
N ASN A 133 17.13 -17.74 -9.37
CA ASN A 133 17.60 -16.96 -8.23
C ASN A 133 16.47 -16.05 -7.73
N TRP A 134 16.74 -15.26 -6.68
CA TRP A 134 15.73 -14.41 -6.04
C TRP A 134 15.10 -13.38 -6.99
N ALA A 135 15.94 -12.68 -7.77
CA ALA A 135 15.47 -11.69 -8.73
C ALA A 135 14.59 -12.33 -9.82
N LEU A 136 14.95 -13.52 -10.30
CA LEU A 136 14.15 -14.21 -11.31
C LEU A 136 12.79 -14.66 -10.75
N GLY A 137 12.77 -15.20 -9.53
CA GLY A 137 11.51 -15.56 -8.84
C GLY A 137 10.59 -14.36 -8.61
N GLU A 138 11.16 -13.21 -8.26
CA GLU A 138 10.43 -11.93 -8.15
C GLU A 138 9.81 -11.51 -9.49
N LEU A 139 10.62 -11.46 -10.56
CA LEU A 139 10.16 -11.03 -11.88
C LEU A 139 9.14 -12.00 -12.49
N PHE A 140 9.22 -13.30 -12.19
CA PHE A 140 8.19 -14.27 -12.54
C PHE A 140 6.87 -13.98 -11.85
N ALA A 141 6.89 -13.59 -10.56
CA ALA A 141 5.67 -13.23 -9.85
C ALA A 141 5.04 -11.99 -10.48
N TYR A 142 5.83 -10.97 -10.78
CA TYR A 142 5.34 -9.75 -11.44
C TYR A 142 4.78 -10.07 -12.82
N GLY A 143 5.56 -10.70 -13.70
CA GLY A 143 5.15 -11.01 -15.07
C GLY A 143 3.89 -11.87 -15.17
N SER A 144 3.74 -12.85 -14.28
CA SER A 144 2.54 -13.71 -14.26
C SER A 144 1.29 -12.97 -13.80
N LEU A 145 1.39 -12.10 -12.78
CA LEU A 145 0.28 -11.25 -12.35
C LEU A 145 -0.15 -10.26 -13.44
N LEU A 146 0.81 -9.68 -14.16
CA LEU A 146 0.53 -8.80 -15.29
C LEU A 146 -0.27 -9.52 -16.38
N ARG A 147 0.08 -10.78 -16.68
CA ARG A 147 -0.67 -11.63 -17.62
C ARG A 147 -2.11 -11.87 -17.16
N GLU A 148 -2.32 -12.01 -15.86
CA GLU A 148 -3.63 -12.23 -15.22
C GLU A 148 -4.46 -10.95 -15.06
N GLY A 149 -3.97 -9.81 -15.59
CA GLY A 149 -4.67 -8.53 -15.54
C GLY A 149 -4.53 -7.82 -14.19
N ILE A 150 -3.56 -8.20 -13.36
CA ILE A 150 -3.28 -7.58 -12.07
C ILE A 150 -2.14 -6.58 -12.24
N HIS A 151 -2.39 -5.31 -11.90
CA HIS A 151 -1.37 -4.25 -11.93
C HIS A 151 -0.31 -4.56 -10.88
N VAL A 152 0.96 -4.49 -11.23
CA VAL A 152 2.06 -4.53 -10.26
C VAL A 152 2.70 -3.15 -10.17
N ARG A 153 2.73 -2.59 -8.96
CA ARG A 153 3.37 -1.31 -8.63
C ARG A 153 4.49 -1.54 -7.62
N LEU A 154 5.70 -1.14 -7.97
CA LEU A 154 6.90 -1.20 -7.12
C LEU A 154 7.47 0.20 -6.92
N SER A 155 7.57 0.65 -5.68
CA SER A 155 8.02 1.99 -5.31
C SER A 155 9.05 1.93 -4.19
N GLY A 156 10.06 2.79 -4.26
CA GLY A 156 11.12 2.87 -3.26
C GLY A 156 12.39 3.48 -3.85
N GLN A 157 13.42 3.61 -3.02
CA GLN A 157 14.69 4.19 -3.46
C GLN A 157 15.44 3.18 -4.35
N ASP A 158 15.84 3.62 -5.55
CA ASP A 158 16.61 2.83 -6.52
C ASP A 158 16.00 1.48 -6.95
N VAL A 159 14.71 1.26 -6.75
CA VAL A 159 14.01 -0.02 -7.02
C VAL A 159 14.04 -0.44 -8.48
N GLU A 160 14.17 0.51 -9.42
CA GLU A 160 14.28 0.23 -10.86
C GLU A 160 15.49 -0.65 -11.18
N ARG A 161 16.63 -0.37 -10.52
CA ARG A 161 17.84 -1.20 -10.58
C ARG A 161 17.83 -2.28 -9.50
N GLY A 162 17.28 -1.94 -8.33
CA GLY A 162 17.47 -2.63 -7.06
C GLY A 162 18.72 -2.09 -6.35
N THR A 163 18.62 -1.89 -5.03
CA THR A 163 19.74 -1.49 -4.15
C THR A 163 20.98 -2.33 -4.41
N PHE A 164 20.79 -3.65 -4.46
CA PHE A 164 21.84 -4.66 -4.65
C PHE A 164 22.14 -4.98 -6.11
N SER A 165 21.64 -4.17 -7.05
CA SER A 165 21.81 -4.35 -8.50
C SER A 165 21.37 -5.75 -8.99
N HIS A 166 20.29 -6.28 -8.42
CA HIS A 166 19.76 -7.60 -8.74
C HIS A 166 18.57 -7.54 -9.72
N ARG A 167 17.79 -6.45 -9.68
CA ARG A 167 16.46 -6.40 -10.27
C ARG A 167 16.42 -5.92 -11.71
N HIS A 168 17.09 -4.82 -12.04
CA HIS A 168 17.17 -4.27 -13.41
C HIS A 168 15.82 -4.29 -14.17
N CYS A 169 14.74 -3.80 -13.54
CA CYS A 169 13.43 -3.66 -14.17
C CYS A 169 13.43 -2.61 -15.28
N VAL A 170 14.29 -1.59 -15.17
CA VAL A 170 14.46 -0.54 -16.17
C VAL A 170 15.87 -0.64 -16.75
N LEU A 171 15.95 -0.79 -18.06
CA LEU A 171 17.19 -0.79 -18.82
C LEU A 171 17.44 0.63 -19.36
N HIS A 172 18.67 1.11 -19.24
CA HIS A 172 19.07 2.43 -19.74
C HIS A 172 20.04 2.27 -20.91
N ASP A 173 19.79 2.99 -22.00
CA ASP A 173 20.71 3.09 -23.13
C ASP A 173 21.96 3.88 -22.71
N GLN A 174 23.14 3.40 -23.10
CA GLN A 174 24.43 4.01 -22.74
C GLN A 174 24.83 5.15 -23.67
N GLU A 175 24.23 5.25 -24.86
CA GLU A 175 24.57 6.26 -25.86
C GLU A 175 23.47 7.30 -26.07
N VAL A 176 22.22 6.98 -25.68
CA VAL A 176 21.08 7.89 -25.81
C VAL A 176 20.53 8.26 -24.44
N ASP A 177 20.68 9.54 -24.06
CA ASP A 177 20.19 10.05 -22.77
C ASP A 177 18.68 9.82 -22.60
N LYS A 178 18.27 9.45 -21.37
CA LYS A 178 16.89 9.17 -20.96
C LYS A 178 16.13 8.13 -21.78
N LYS A 179 16.79 7.39 -22.68
CA LYS A 179 16.18 6.26 -23.38
C LYS A 179 16.16 5.05 -22.44
N THR A 180 14.97 4.73 -21.96
CA THR A 180 14.73 3.59 -21.07
C THR A 180 13.83 2.54 -21.70
N PHE A 181 13.95 1.31 -21.23
CA PHE A 181 13.08 0.20 -21.63
C PHE A 181 12.72 -0.64 -20.41
N VAL A 182 11.45 -1.02 -20.30
CA VAL A 182 10.94 -1.82 -19.18
C VAL A 182 10.41 -3.14 -19.74
N PRO A 183 11.19 -4.24 -19.72
CA PRO A 183 10.80 -5.50 -20.37
C PRO A 183 9.45 -6.04 -19.89
N LEU A 184 9.14 -5.87 -18.60
CA LEU A 184 7.88 -6.31 -18.01
C LEU A 184 6.65 -5.59 -18.59
N ASN A 185 6.78 -4.44 -19.26
CA ASN A 185 5.68 -3.75 -19.93
C ASN A 185 5.39 -4.28 -21.36
N HIS A 186 6.15 -5.27 -21.83
CA HIS A 186 6.09 -5.78 -23.20
C HIS A 186 5.99 -7.31 -23.27
N LEU A 187 5.41 -7.95 -22.24
CA LEU A 187 5.24 -9.40 -22.18
C LEU A 187 4.05 -9.88 -23.03
N TYR A 188 2.89 -9.22 -22.94
CA TYR A 188 1.66 -9.62 -23.63
C TYR A 188 0.88 -8.42 -24.16
N PRO A 189 0.12 -8.54 -25.27
CA PRO A 189 -0.70 -7.43 -25.78
C PRO A 189 -1.79 -6.94 -24.82
N SER A 190 -2.31 -7.83 -23.96
CA SER A 190 -3.43 -7.55 -23.04
C SER A 190 -3.03 -7.55 -21.57
N GLN A 191 -1.74 -7.45 -21.27
CA GLN A 191 -1.28 -7.44 -19.87
C GLN A 191 -1.76 -6.20 -19.11
N ALA A 192 -1.82 -6.29 -17.79
CA ALA A 192 -1.91 -5.12 -16.95
C ALA A 192 -0.62 -4.27 -16.97
N PRO A 193 -0.68 -2.99 -16.59
CA PRO A 193 0.51 -2.15 -16.49
C PRO A 193 1.49 -2.67 -15.43
N PHE A 194 2.78 -2.51 -15.66
CA PHE A 194 3.81 -2.58 -14.63
C PHE A 194 4.34 -1.18 -14.35
N THR A 195 4.29 -0.75 -13.09
CA THR A 195 4.77 0.58 -12.68
C THR A 195 5.87 0.42 -11.65
N VAL A 196 7.11 0.65 -12.08
CA VAL A 196 8.26 0.74 -11.17
C VAL A 196 8.66 2.21 -11.06
N CYS A 197 8.90 2.69 -9.84
CA CYS A 197 9.20 4.10 -9.58
C CYS A 197 10.33 4.22 -8.57
N ASN A 198 11.47 4.78 -9.00
CA ASN A 198 12.44 5.31 -8.06
C ASN A 198 11.81 6.49 -7.31
N SER A 199 11.66 6.34 -5.98
CA SER A 199 11.08 7.37 -5.14
C SER A 199 12.07 8.48 -4.80
N SER A 200 11.58 9.58 -4.23
CA SER A 200 12.45 10.50 -3.49
C SER A 200 13.04 9.80 -2.26
N LEU A 201 14.06 10.42 -1.66
CA LEU A 201 14.70 9.95 -0.42
C LEU A 201 13.82 10.28 0.79
N SER A 202 12.65 9.64 0.86
CA SER A 202 11.65 9.80 1.92
C SER A 202 10.87 8.51 2.09
N GLU A 203 10.90 7.90 3.28
CA GLU A 203 10.13 6.68 3.54
C GLU A 203 8.71 7.02 4.03
N TYR A 204 8.58 8.00 4.94
CA TYR A 204 7.28 8.36 5.53
C TYR A 204 6.25 8.74 4.46
N ALA A 205 6.58 9.70 3.60
CA ALA A 205 5.64 10.21 2.61
C ALA A 205 5.37 9.18 1.51
N VAL A 206 6.40 8.46 1.07
CA VAL A 206 6.28 7.46 0.00
C VAL A 206 5.49 6.24 0.49
N MET A 207 5.78 5.69 1.66
CA MET A 207 5.00 4.58 2.23
C MET A 207 3.53 4.99 2.45
N GLY A 208 3.29 6.20 2.93
CA GLY A 208 1.92 6.74 3.05
C GLY A 208 1.21 6.89 1.69
N PHE A 209 1.93 7.29 0.65
CA PHE A 209 1.41 7.35 -0.71
C PHE A 209 1.06 5.96 -1.26
N GLU A 210 1.97 4.99 -1.11
CA GLU A 210 1.73 3.61 -1.56
C GLU A 210 0.59 2.94 -0.81
N LEU A 211 0.44 3.23 0.49
CA LEU A 211 -0.75 2.83 1.25
C LEU A 211 -2.02 3.42 0.64
N GLY A 212 -2.06 4.72 0.33
CA GLY A 212 -3.22 5.31 -0.36
C GLY A 212 -3.54 4.61 -1.68
N TYR A 213 -2.51 4.23 -2.42
CA TYR A 213 -2.65 3.47 -3.66
C TYR A 213 -3.27 2.08 -3.42
N SER A 214 -2.77 1.34 -2.42
CA SER A 214 -3.25 0.00 -2.10
C SER A 214 -4.69 -0.01 -1.60
N LEU A 215 -5.17 1.07 -0.97
CA LEU A 215 -6.56 1.21 -0.54
C LEU A 215 -7.54 1.41 -1.72
N THR A 216 -7.05 1.77 -2.91
CA THR A 216 -7.89 2.19 -4.04
C THR A 216 -8.13 1.10 -5.08
N ASN A 217 -7.12 0.31 -5.45
CA ASN A 217 -7.28 -0.74 -6.46
C ASN A 217 -7.14 -2.14 -5.84
N PRO A 218 -8.24 -2.92 -5.70
CA PRO A 218 -8.15 -4.26 -5.16
C PRO A 218 -7.51 -5.28 -6.12
N LYS A 219 -7.26 -4.89 -7.38
CA LYS A 219 -6.58 -5.70 -8.40
C LYS A 219 -5.17 -5.16 -8.70
N ALA A 220 -4.46 -4.74 -7.66
CA ALA A 220 -3.08 -4.31 -7.75
C ALA A 220 -2.21 -4.93 -6.65
N LEU A 221 -1.05 -5.44 -7.04
CA LEU A 221 0.04 -5.75 -6.13
C LEU A 221 0.84 -4.47 -5.92
N VAL A 222 0.68 -3.84 -4.76
CA VAL A 222 1.36 -2.58 -4.40
C VAL A 222 2.49 -2.88 -3.44
N ILE A 223 3.70 -2.52 -3.83
CA ILE A 223 4.93 -2.87 -3.12
C ILE A 223 5.71 -1.61 -2.80
N TRP A 224 6.06 -1.46 -1.54
CA TRP A 224 7.05 -0.49 -1.09
C TRP A 224 8.31 -1.24 -0.64
N GLU A 225 9.46 -0.86 -1.19
CA GLU A 225 10.77 -1.44 -0.83
C GLU A 225 11.64 -0.40 -0.11
N ALA A 226 12.11 -0.76 1.09
CA ALA A 226 13.15 0.00 1.77
C ALA A 226 14.51 -0.28 1.13
N GLN A 227 15.41 0.71 1.10
CA GLN A 227 16.78 0.48 0.62
C GLN A 227 17.49 -0.60 1.47
N PHE A 228 17.35 -0.48 2.79
CA PHE A 228 17.61 -1.51 3.80
C PHE A 228 16.43 -1.51 4.79
N GLY A 229 16.09 -2.67 5.36
CA GLY A 229 14.94 -2.80 6.25
C GLY A 229 15.02 -1.90 7.49
N ASP A 230 16.24 -1.57 7.93
CA ASP A 230 16.55 -0.69 9.06
C ASP A 230 15.87 0.69 8.94
N PHE A 231 15.73 1.21 7.71
CA PHE A 231 15.18 2.55 7.42
C PHE A 231 13.65 2.62 7.46
N SER A 232 12.94 1.48 7.57
CA SER A 232 11.48 1.48 7.69
C SER A 232 10.97 2.24 8.93
N ASN A 233 11.82 2.40 9.94
CA ASN A 233 11.52 3.13 11.18
C ASN A 233 11.18 4.62 10.97
N THR A 234 11.66 5.25 9.90
CA THR A 234 11.35 6.66 9.60
C THR A 234 9.89 6.82 9.16
N ALA A 235 9.24 5.73 8.74
CA ALA A 235 7.82 5.66 8.41
C ALA A 235 6.96 5.01 9.52
N GLN A 236 7.46 4.89 10.75
CA GLN A 236 6.79 4.17 11.84
C GLN A 236 5.33 4.63 12.07
N CYS A 237 5.04 5.92 11.96
CA CYS A 237 3.65 6.40 12.11
C CYS A 237 2.71 5.81 11.05
N ILE A 238 3.18 5.59 9.82
CA ILE A 238 2.37 4.94 8.77
C ILE A 238 2.12 3.47 9.14
N ILE A 239 3.17 2.78 9.59
CA ILE A 239 3.10 1.38 10.01
C ILE A 239 2.12 1.24 11.20
N ASP A 240 2.28 2.03 12.26
CA ASP A 240 1.49 1.95 13.50
C ASP A 240 0.04 2.37 13.31
N GLN A 241 -0.17 3.51 12.64
CA GLN A 241 -1.48 4.14 12.61
C GLN A 241 -2.33 3.68 11.44
N PHE A 242 -1.75 3.04 10.43
CA PHE A 242 -2.50 2.67 9.25
C PHE A 242 -2.29 1.23 8.81
N ILE A 243 -1.04 0.77 8.62
CA ILE A 243 -0.80 -0.58 8.09
C ILE A 243 -1.22 -1.64 9.12
N SER A 244 -0.77 -1.52 10.37
CA SER A 244 -1.06 -2.54 11.40
C SER A 244 -2.49 -2.50 11.94
N SER A 245 -3.14 -1.33 11.91
CA SER A 245 -4.38 -1.08 12.66
C SER A 245 -5.53 -0.53 11.80
N GLY A 246 -5.30 -0.24 10.51
CA GLY A 246 -6.28 0.41 9.64
C GLY A 246 -7.55 -0.42 9.42
N GLN A 247 -7.41 -1.74 9.27
CA GLN A 247 -8.55 -2.65 9.16
C GLN A 247 -9.39 -2.65 10.43
N GLN A 248 -8.77 -2.73 11.61
CA GLN A 248 -9.51 -2.77 12.87
C GLN A 248 -10.17 -1.43 13.20
N LYS A 249 -9.49 -0.31 12.95
CA LYS A 249 -10.01 1.04 13.27
C LYS A 249 -11.08 1.52 12.30
N TRP A 250 -10.89 1.24 11.01
CA TRP A 250 -11.67 1.88 9.95
C TRP A 250 -12.25 0.90 8.93
N VAL A 251 -12.08 -0.41 9.15
CA VAL A 251 -12.53 -1.46 8.21
C VAL A 251 -11.91 -1.25 6.81
N ARG A 252 -10.69 -0.67 6.78
CA ARG A 252 -9.93 -0.41 5.56
C ARG A 252 -8.93 -1.53 5.34
N GLN A 253 -9.20 -2.37 4.34
CA GLN A 253 -8.26 -3.40 3.91
C GLN A 253 -7.19 -2.82 2.99
N SER A 254 -5.97 -3.31 3.11
CA SER A 254 -4.82 -2.92 2.30
C SER A 254 -4.02 -4.16 1.92
N GLY A 255 -3.70 -4.28 0.63
CA GLY A 255 -2.81 -5.33 0.11
C GLY A 255 -1.36 -4.90 -0.04
N ILE A 256 -0.93 -3.84 0.69
CA ILE A 256 0.45 -3.33 0.58
C ILE A 256 1.47 -4.37 1.04
N VAL A 257 2.52 -4.55 0.25
CA VAL A 257 3.68 -5.38 0.59
C VAL A 257 4.85 -4.48 0.97
N LEU A 258 5.44 -4.73 2.14
CA LEU A 258 6.67 -4.07 2.57
C LEU A 258 7.84 -5.02 2.34
N LEU A 259 8.75 -4.68 1.43
CA LEU A 259 10.00 -5.40 1.24
C LEU A 259 11.09 -4.74 2.07
N LEU A 260 11.56 -5.46 3.10
CA LEU A 260 12.52 -4.99 4.08
C LEU A 260 13.77 -5.88 4.02
N PRO A 261 14.81 -5.48 3.26
CA PRO A 261 16.07 -6.23 3.22
C PRO A 261 16.65 -6.43 4.64
N HIS A 262 16.98 -7.67 4.97
CA HIS A 262 17.38 -8.08 6.31
C HIS A 262 18.51 -9.12 6.25
N GLY A 263 19.55 -8.97 7.06
CA GLY A 263 20.64 -9.93 7.14
C GLY A 263 21.83 -9.41 7.96
N TYR A 264 22.35 -10.24 8.86
CA TYR A 264 23.53 -9.89 9.68
C TYR A 264 24.83 -10.25 8.94
N GLU A 265 25.21 -9.40 7.97
CA GLU A 265 26.37 -9.62 7.08
C GLU A 265 27.61 -8.80 7.46
N GLY A 266 27.61 -8.16 8.63
CA GLY A 266 28.75 -7.36 9.12
C GLY A 266 28.79 -5.91 8.62
N MET A 267 27.69 -5.42 8.02
CA MET A 267 27.55 -4.06 7.48
C MET A 267 27.24 -2.99 8.55
N GLY A 268 27.15 -3.38 9.82
CA GLY A 268 26.88 -2.49 10.95
C GLY A 268 25.41 -2.37 11.32
N PRO A 269 25.09 -1.57 12.36
CA PRO A 269 23.78 -1.56 13.02
C PRO A 269 22.63 -0.99 12.18
N GLU A 270 22.92 -0.24 11.11
CA GLU A 270 21.92 0.41 10.25
C GLU A 270 21.77 -0.29 8.88
N HIS A 271 22.34 -1.49 8.72
CA HIS A 271 22.29 -2.29 7.49
C HIS A 271 22.18 -3.78 7.80
N SER A 272 21.49 -4.13 8.88
CA SER A 272 21.40 -5.52 9.35
C SER A 272 19.99 -5.97 9.67
N SER A 273 19.17 -5.11 10.27
CA SER A 273 17.91 -5.51 10.88
C SER A 273 16.71 -4.76 10.34
N ALA A 274 15.77 -5.49 9.74
CA ALA A 274 14.43 -5.01 9.49
C ALA A 274 13.57 -4.88 10.77
N ARG A 275 14.13 -5.17 11.95
CA ARG A 275 13.45 -5.11 13.25
C ARG A 275 12.17 -5.96 13.27
N ILE A 276 12.28 -7.20 12.77
CA ILE A 276 11.15 -8.14 12.64
C ILE A 276 10.41 -8.31 13.98
N GLU A 277 11.11 -8.26 15.10
CA GLU A 277 10.54 -8.30 16.44
C GLU A 277 9.49 -7.22 16.70
N ARG A 278 9.64 -6.03 16.10
CA ARG A 278 8.68 -4.93 16.23
C ARG A 278 7.41 -5.21 15.42
N PHE A 279 7.56 -5.73 14.21
CA PHE A 279 6.41 -6.17 13.41
C PHE A 279 5.67 -7.31 14.11
N LEU A 280 6.39 -8.27 14.69
CA LEU A 280 5.75 -9.34 15.49
C LEU A 280 5.00 -8.77 16.70
N GLN A 281 5.59 -7.86 17.46
CA GLN A 281 4.95 -7.22 18.61
C GLN A 281 3.70 -6.41 18.24
N MET A 282 3.64 -5.86 17.02
CA MET A 282 2.51 -5.12 16.49
C MET A 282 1.45 -6.01 15.81
N SER A 283 1.64 -7.33 15.82
CA SER A 283 0.63 -8.29 15.36
C SER A 283 -0.47 -8.44 16.41
N ASN A 284 -1.68 -8.80 15.98
CA ASN A 284 -2.83 -8.95 16.88
C ASN A 284 -2.96 -10.36 17.51
N ASP A 285 -1.92 -11.19 17.41
CA ASP A 285 -1.86 -12.49 18.07
C ASP A 285 -1.89 -12.34 19.60
N GLU A 286 -2.67 -13.18 20.27
CA GLU A 286 -2.77 -13.17 21.74
C GLU A 286 -1.60 -13.97 22.35
N GLU A 287 -0.70 -13.28 23.04
CA GLU A 287 0.55 -13.85 23.60
C GLU A 287 0.33 -15.07 24.51
N ASN A 288 -0.80 -15.11 25.23
CA ASN A 288 -1.12 -16.17 26.18
C ASN A 288 -2.08 -17.22 25.62
N HIS A 289 -2.45 -17.13 24.34
CA HIS A 289 -3.34 -18.07 23.69
C HIS A 289 -2.57 -19.04 22.81
N VAL A 290 -2.66 -20.32 23.12
CA VAL A 290 -2.20 -21.36 22.20
C VAL A 290 -3.33 -21.67 21.22
N PRO A 291 -3.15 -21.44 19.91
CA PRO A 291 -4.22 -21.66 18.95
C PRO A 291 -4.61 -23.14 18.86
N VAL A 292 -5.90 -23.37 18.58
CA VAL A 292 -6.42 -24.71 18.30
C VAL A 292 -6.15 -25.06 16.84
N TYR A 293 -5.30 -26.05 16.61
CA TYR A 293 -4.99 -26.54 15.27
C TYR A 293 -6.16 -27.36 14.71
N SER A 294 -6.97 -26.74 13.86
CA SER A 294 -8.00 -27.38 13.05
C SER A 294 -7.53 -27.56 11.60
N ASP A 295 -8.29 -28.31 10.79
CA ASP A 295 -8.02 -28.45 9.35
C ASP A 295 -8.00 -27.09 8.62
N ASN A 296 -8.71 -26.09 9.15
CA ASN A 296 -8.79 -24.74 8.60
C ASN A 296 -7.84 -23.75 9.29
N PHE A 297 -6.99 -24.19 10.22
CA PHE A 297 -6.16 -23.33 11.06
C PHE A 297 -5.34 -22.32 10.24
N VAL A 298 -4.71 -22.76 9.15
CA VAL A 298 -3.88 -21.90 8.30
C VAL A 298 -4.71 -20.76 7.68
N MET A 299 -5.92 -21.06 7.22
CA MET A 299 -6.79 -20.07 6.59
C MET A 299 -7.39 -19.12 7.62
N GLN A 300 -7.78 -19.64 8.78
CA GLN A 300 -8.24 -18.82 9.90
C GLN A 300 -7.16 -17.84 10.35
N GLN A 301 -5.92 -18.32 10.54
CA GLN A 301 -4.81 -17.46 10.94
C GLN A 301 -4.54 -16.34 9.92
N LEU A 302 -4.56 -16.66 8.61
CA LEU A 302 -4.37 -15.65 7.55
C LEU A 302 -5.50 -14.62 7.50
N HIS A 303 -6.72 -15.02 7.85
CA HIS A 303 -7.88 -14.15 7.86
C HIS A 303 -7.94 -13.27 9.11
N ASP A 304 -7.60 -13.82 10.27
CA ASP A 304 -7.78 -13.18 11.57
C ASP A 304 -6.62 -12.26 11.95
N THR A 305 -5.43 -12.49 11.37
CA THR A 305 -4.26 -11.63 11.60
C THR A 305 -4.43 -10.27 10.93
N ASN A 306 -3.87 -9.23 11.55
CA ASN A 306 -3.88 -7.87 10.99
C ASN A 306 -2.93 -7.70 9.79
N TRP A 307 -1.89 -8.53 9.67
CA TRP A 307 -0.95 -8.54 8.55
C TRP A 307 -0.15 -9.84 8.49
N ILE A 308 0.61 -10.05 7.42
CA ILE A 308 1.40 -11.28 7.26
C ILE A 308 2.88 -10.94 7.27
N ILE A 309 3.61 -11.55 8.21
CA ILE A 309 5.06 -11.41 8.33
C ILE A 309 5.72 -12.70 7.82
N ALA A 310 6.63 -12.59 6.86
CA ALA A 310 7.32 -13.73 6.29
C ALA A 310 8.81 -13.46 6.08
N ASN A 311 9.64 -14.42 6.49
CA ASN A 311 11.07 -14.46 6.16
C ASN A 311 11.31 -15.60 5.16
N CYS A 312 11.20 -15.28 3.87
CA CYS A 312 11.32 -16.27 2.79
C CYS A 312 12.79 -16.68 2.61
N THR A 313 13.03 -17.98 2.43
CA THR A 313 14.38 -18.54 2.27
C THR A 313 14.66 -19.13 0.90
N THR A 314 13.68 -19.09 -0.01
CA THR A 314 13.81 -19.59 -1.38
C THR A 314 13.08 -18.67 -2.35
N PRO A 315 13.55 -18.53 -3.61
CA PRO A 315 12.87 -17.74 -4.62
C PRO A 315 11.44 -18.20 -4.89
N ALA A 316 11.17 -19.50 -4.83
CA ALA A 316 9.83 -20.05 -5.02
C ALA A 316 8.85 -19.59 -3.93
N LYS A 317 9.26 -19.59 -2.65
CA LYS A 317 8.43 -19.04 -1.57
C LYS A 317 8.11 -17.56 -1.78
N PHE A 318 9.10 -16.78 -2.25
CA PHE A 318 8.91 -15.37 -2.56
C PHE A 318 7.96 -15.16 -3.75
N PHE A 319 8.08 -15.99 -4.79
CA PHE A 319 7.15 -16.01 -5.92
C PHE A 319 5.70 -16.26 -5.46
N HIS A 320 5.47 -17.31 -4.67
CA HIS A 320 4.14 -17.70 -4.23
C HIS A 320 3.51 -16.68 -3.27
N ILE A 321 4.28 -16.10 -2.35
CA ILE A 321 3.72 -15.15 -1.37
C ILE A 321 3.26 -13.85 -2.04
N LEU A 322 3.99 -13.36 -3.05
CA LEU A 322 3.61 -12.17 -3.82
C LEU A 322 2.32 -12.40 -4.60
N ARG A 323 2.18 -13.57 -5.25
CA ARG A 323 0.96 -13.92 -6.00
C ARG A 323 -0.24 -14.11 -5.07
N ARG A 324 -0.06 -14.76 -3.91
CA ARG A 324 -1.13 -14.96 -2.92
C ARG A 324 -1.72 -13.63 -2.44
N GLN A 325 -0.95 -12.54 -2.41
CA GLN A 325 -1.42 -11.24 -1.89
C GLN A 325 -2.65 -10.69 -2.63
N VAL A 326 -2.85 -11.09 -3.89
CA VAL A 326 -3.83 -10.46 -4.80
C VAL A 326 -4.81 -11.44 -5.46
N LEU A 327 -4.52 -12.74 -5.42
CA LEU A 327 -5.34 -13.78 -6.04
C LEU A 327 -6.59 -14.10 -5.20
#